data_AF-A0AAW1TZV9-F1
#
_entry.id   AF-A0AAW1TZV9-F1
#
_cell.length_a   1.000
_cell.length_b   1.000
_cell.length_c   1.000
_cell.angle_alpha   90.00
_cell.angle_beta   90.00
_cell.angle_gamma   90.00
#
_symmetry.space_group_name_H-M   'P 1'
#
loop_
_entity.id
_entity.type
_entity.pdbx_description
1 polymer ?
#
loop_
_entity_poly.entity_id
_entity_poly.type
_entity_poly.pdbx_seq_one_letter_code
_entity_poly.pdbx_strand_id
1 'polypeptide(L)'
;MIFTLYYMYATLLQWWRLGSLKNKLNGTLNSKNALLLSTSKNIHGSKRQRSIENLLFHVEDRIACTIVPKQIVNLAHWILFPKDLKAFPIHIEVRKCDLKPPFLYLMVRTLLDNYTRHDSEIIQIEHFGELVAWKGTSKFEVLLKTDLEHLTKLVHCFWNSTIDINHDLEVLEVETVNIDGNANKIKYTRKYSIGETIKYSHSPVHWKKFAQDVKELYLKIRENSNPKIKIENGSSKLDDQKEFLYTK
;
A
#
# COMPACT_ATOMS: atom_id res chain seq x y z
N MET A 1 -3.64 -13.80 42.41
CA MET A 1 -3.23 -15.07 41.78
C MET A 1 -4.21 -15.59 40.72
N ILE A 2 -5.52 -15.38 40.85
CA ILE A 2 -6.49 -15.81 39.81
C ILE A 2 -6.28 -15.04 38.48
N PHE A 3 -6.08 -13.72 38.54
CA PHE A 3 -5.82 -12.91 37.34
C PHE A 3 -4.51 -13.28 36.61
N THR A 4 -3.48 -13.72 37.34
CA THR A 4 -2.22 -14.16 36.74
C THR A 4 -2.37 -15.49 36.02
N LEU A 5 -3.15 -16.42 36.58
CA LEU A 5 -3.47 -17.69 35.91
C LEU A 5 -4.33 -17.46 34.67
N TYR A 6 -5.31 -16.55 34.74
CA TYR A 6 -6.13 -16.17 33.59
C TYR A 6 -5.28 -15.53 32.47
N TYR A 7 -4.39 -14.60 32.82
CA TYR A 7 -3.49 -13.97 31.85
C TYR A 7 -2.52 -14.97 31.21
N MET A 8 -1.96 -15.89 32.01
CA MET A 8 -1.11 -16.97 31.50
C MET A 8 -1.88 -17.88 30.54
N TYR A 9 -3.13 -18.24 30.86
CA TYR A 9 -3.97 -19.04 29.97
C TYR A 9 -4.31 -18.29 28.67
N ALA A 10 -4.64 -17.00 28.76
CA ALA A 10 -4.94 -16.17 27.60
C ALA A 10 -3.74 -16.03 26.65
N THR A 11 -2.53 -15.82 27.20
CA THR A 11 -1.31 -15.71 26.39
C THR A 11 -0.94 -17.04 25.72
N LEU A 12 -1.14 -18.17 26.41
CA LEU A 12 -0.97 -19.51 25.81
C LEU A 12 -1.94 -19.75 24.66
N LEU A 13 -3.22 -19.39 24.82
CA LEU A 13 -4.22 -19.49 23.76
C LEU A 13 -3.89 -18.60 22.56
N GLN A 14 -3.46 -17.36 22.81
CA GLN A 14 -3.04 -16.43 21.75
C GLN A 14 -1.85 -17.01 20.98
N TRP A 15 -0.84 -17.51 21.68
CA TRP A 15 0.33 -18.11 21.06
C TRP A 15 -0.03 -19.33 20.21
N TRP A 16 -0.89 -20.22 20.71
CA TRP A 16 -1.37 -21.37 19.97
C TRP A 16 -2.15 -20.98 18.71
N ARG A 17 -3.05 -19.98 18.80
CA ARG A 17 -3.80 -19.45 17.65
C ARG A 17 -2.87 -18.87 16.59
N LEU A 18 -1.88 -18.08 17.00
CA LEU A 18 -0.88 -17.51 16.08
C LEU A 18 -0.05 -18.60 15.40
N GLY A 19 0.37 -19.62 16.15
CA GLY A 19 1.10 -20.76 15.61
C GLY A 19 0.28 -21.56 14.59
N SER A 20 -0.99 -21.84 14.90
CA SER A 20 -1.91 -22.53 13.99
C SER A 20 -2.14 -21.72 12.71
N LEU A 21 -2.39 -20.41 12.83
CA LEU A 21 -2.56 -19.52 11.68
C LEU A 21 -1.30 -19.46 10.82
N LYS A 22 -0.11 -19.35 11.44
CA LYS A 22 1.17 -19.39 10.75
C LYS A 22 1.35 -20.67 9.95
N ASN A 23 1.05 -21.82 10.56
CA ASN A 23 1.16 -23.12 9.89
C ASN A 23 0.16 -23.25 8.74
N LYS A 24 -1.08 -22.77 8.92
CA LYS A 24 -2.08 -22.73 7.85
C LYS A 24 -1.60 -21.85 6.69
N LEU A 25 -1.14 -20.64 6.98
CA LEU A 25 -0.59 -19.71 5.98
C LEU A 25 0.60 -20.32 5.25
N ASN A 26 1.54 -20.95 5.95
CA ASN A 26 2.70 -21.60 5.35
C ASN A 26 2.32 -22.76 4.43
N GLY A 27 1.29 -23.54 4.80
CA GLY A 27 0.80 -24.64 3.97
C GLY A 27 -0.04 -24.18 2.79
N THR A 28 -0.72 -23.04 2.90
CA THR A 28 -1.59 -22.52 1.84
C THR A 28 -0.88 -21.60 0.86
N LEU A 29 0.08 -20.78 1.30
CA LEU A 29 0.76 -19.81 0.44
C LEU A 29 1.80 -20.51 -0.44
N ASN A 30 1.69 -20.28 -1.74
CA ASN A 30 2.61 -20.80 -2.74
C ASN A 30 3.00 -19.69 -3.74
N SER A 31 3.80 -20.03 -4.76
CA SER A 31 4.23 -19.06 -5.77
C SER A 31 3.12 -18.62 -6.73
N LYS A 32 2.04 -19.40 -6.84
CA LYS A 32 0.94 -19.22 -7.80
C LYS A 32 -0.28 -18.55 -7.19
N ASN A 33 -0.46 -18.59 -5.88
CA ASN A 33 -1.59 -18.03 -5.16
C ASN A 33 -1.19 -16.82 -4.32
N ALA A 34 -2.17 -16.00 -4.02
CA ALA A 34 -2.04 -14.86 -3.14
C ALA A 34 -2.97 -15.04 -1.93
N LEU A 35 -2.52 -14.64 -0.76
CA LEU A 35 -3.43 -14.32 0.34
C LEU A 35 -4.11 -12.98 0.03
N LEU A 36 -5.43 -12.95 0.18
CA LEU A 36 -6.28 -11.79 0.10
C LEU A 36 -7.03 -11.63 1.42
N LEU A 37 -6.83 -10.49 2.09
CA LEU A 37 -7.67 -10.01 3.18
C LEU A 37 -8.52 -8.88 2.61
N SER A 38 -9.83 -8.96 2.76
CA SER A 38 -10.71 -7.90 2.27
C SER A 38 -11.99 -7.84 3.07
N THR A 39 -12.59 -6.66 3.07
CA THR A 39 -13.97 -6.50 3.48
C THR A 39 -14.89 -7.04 2.38
N SER A 40 -15.94 -7.77 2.74
CA SER A 40 -16.93 -8.45 1.88
C SER A 40 -17.42 -7.60 0.70
N LYS A 41 -17.58 -6.29 0.95
CA LYS A 41 -17.98 -5.26 -0.01
C LYS A 41 -17.01 -5.10 -1.21
N ASN A 42 -15.74 -5.48 -1.06
CA ASN A 42 -14.67 -5.23 -2.04
C ASN A 42 -14.18 -6.48 -2.79
N ILE A 43 -14.65 -7.69 -2.42
CA ILE A 43 -14.19 -8.96 -3.01
C ILE A 43 -14.55 -9.08 -4.50
N HIS A 44 -15.58 -8.35 -4.94
CA HIS A 44 -16.04 -8.36 -6.33
C HIS A 44 -15.31 -7.33 -7.22
N GLY A 45 -14.24 -6.72 -6.68
CA GLY A 45 -13.47 -5.65 -7.30
C GLY A 45 -12.37 -6.10 -8.27
N SER A 46 -12.71 -6.07 -9.56
CA SER A 46 -11.83 -6.02 -10.74
C SER A 46 -11.43 -7.35 -11.40
N LYS A 47 -11.89 -7.48 -12.65
CA LYS A 47 -11.45 -8.37 -13.73
C LYS A 47 -11.56 -9.88 -13.45
N ARG A 48 -12.60 -10.48 -14.05
CA ARG A 48 -13.10 -11.88 -14.05
C ARG A 48 -12.08 -13.01 -14.34
N GLN A 49 -10.87 -12.98 -13.80
CA GLN A 49 -9.83 -13.99 -14.08
C GLN A 49 -9.18 -14.60 -12.83
N ARG A 50 -9.71 -14.32 -11.64
CA ARG A 50 -9.18 -14.87 -10.39
C ARG A 50 -10.21 -15.76 -9.71
N SER A 51 -9.78 -16.92 -9.24
CA SER A 51 -10.58 -17.88 -8.50
C SER A 51 -10.13 -17.93 -7.05
N ILE A 52 -11.09 -17.96 -6.13
CA ILE A 52 -10.84 -18.27 -4.72
C ILE A 52 -10.51 -19.76 -4.61
N GLU A 53 -9.41 -20.09 -3.96
CA GLU A 53 -8.92 -21.45 -3.79
C GLU A 53 -9.23 -21.98 -2.38
N ASN A 54 -8.90 -21.21 -1.34
CA ASN A 54 -9.11 -21.63 0.04
C ASN A 54 -9.61 -20.48 0.92
N LEU A 55 -10.69 -20.71 1.67
CA LEU A 55 -11.18 -19.74 2.66
C LEU A 55 -10.46 -19.97 3.99
N LEU A 56 -9.73 -18.95 4.46
CA LEU A 56 -9.05 -19.01 5.76
C LEU A 56 -10.01 -18.72 6.91
N PHE A 57 -10.76 -17.62 6.79
CA PHE A 57 -11.85 -17.26 7.70
C PHE A 57 -12.84 -16.30 7.03
N HIS A 58 -14.04 -16.24 7.60
CA HIS A 58 -15.08 -15.28 7.29
C HIS A 58 -15.72 -14.86 8.62
N VAL A 59 -15.53 -13.61 9.03
CA VAL A 59 -16.07 -13.05 10.27
C VAL A 59 -16.77 -11.75 9.94
N GLU A 60 -18.11 -11.72 10.07
CA GLU A 60 -18.93 -10.55 9.70
C GLU A 60 -18.69 -10.14 8.24
N ASP A 61 -18.21 -8.91 8.04
CA ASP A 61 -17.82 -8.35 6.75
C ASP A 61 -16.33 -8.59 6.42
N ARG A 62 -15.56 -9.33 7.22
CA ARG A 62 -14.12 -9.54 7.02
C ARG A 62 -13.84 -10.93 6.50
N ILE A 63 -13.09 -11.03 5.41
CA ILE A 63 -12.79 -12.29 4.74
C ILE A 63 -11.29 -12.39 4.49
N ALA A 64 -10.74 -13.57 4.79
CA ALA A 64 -9.40 -13.94 4.39
C ALA A 64 -9.45 -15.21 3.55
N CYS A 65 -8.87 -15.18 2.36
CA CYS A 65 -8.85 -16.31 1.45
C CYS A 65 -7.58 -16.33 0.61
N THR A 66 -7.28 -17.46 0.00
CA THR A 66 -6.28 -17.55 -1.06
C THR A 66 -6.94 -17.43 -2.42
N ILE A 67 -6.30 -16.70 -3.33
CA ILE A 67 -6.78 -16.45 -4.69
C ILE A 67 -5.69 -16.78 -5.71
N VAL A 68 -6.10 -17.26 -6.88
CA VAL A 68 -5.22 -17.65 -8.00
C VAL A 68 -5.72 -16.98 -9.28
N PRO A 69 -4.85 -16.44 -10.15
CA PRO A 69 -3.39 -16.36 -10.02
C PRO A 69 -2.94 -15.23 -9.08
N LYS A 70 -1.74 -15.36 -8.52
CA LYS A 70 -1.03 -14.32 -7.76
C LYS A 70 -0.73 -13.13 -8.67
N GLN A 71 -1.07 -11.92 -8.23
CA GLN A 71 -0.84 -10.71 -9.02
C GLN A 71 0.64 -10.32 -9.06
N ILE A 72 1.04 -9.77 -10.21
CA ILE A 72 2.33 -9.11 -10.40
C ILE A 72 2.08 -7.61 -10.49
N VAL A 73 2.66 -6.84 -9.58
CA VAL A 73 2.55 -5.39 -9.52
C VAL A 73 3.76 -4.76 -10.20
N ASN A 74 3.53 -4.01 -11.28
CA ASN A 74 4.57 -3.26 -11.97
C ASN A 74 4.82 -1.92 -11.26
N LEU A 75 6.07 -1.69 -10.84
CA LEU A 75 6.47 -0.51 -10.07
C LEU A 75 6.80 0.75 -10.88
N ALA A 76 6.66 0.74 -12.21
CA ALA A 76 6.99 1.88 -13.07
C ALA A 76 6.24 3.18 -12.71
N HIS A 77 5.05 3.07 -12.10
CA HIS A 77 4.25 4.21 -11.63
C HIS A 77 4.17 4.32 -10.10
N TRP A 78 5.01 3.58 -9.39
CA TRP A 78 5.13 3.63 -7.94
C TRP A 78 6.28 4.55 -7.53
N ILE A 79 6.18 5.09 -6.32
CA ILE A 79 7.16 6.01 -5.76
C ILE A 79 7.80 5.36 -4.54
N LEU A 80 9.13 5.39 -4.45
CA LEU A 80 9.84 4.89 -3.27
C LEU A 80 9.59 5.78 -2.05
N PHE A 81 9.38 5.18 -0.88
CA PHE A 81 9.25 5.95 0.36
C PHE A 81 10.50 6.81 0.63
N PRO A 82 10.34 8.00 1.25
CA PRO A 82 11.48 8.82 1.63
C PRO A 82 12.28 8.13 2.73
N LYS A 83 13.60 8.36 2.73
CA LYS A 83 14.47 7.96 3.85
C LYS A 83 14.14 8.77 5.12
N ASP A 84 13.80 10.05 4.95
CA ASP A 84 13.29 10.90 6.02
C ASP A 84 11.76 10.91 5.98
N LEU A 85 11.15 10.16 6.90
CA LEU A 85 9.69 10.01 6.97
C LEU A 85 8.96 11.33 7.26
N LYS A 86 9.66 12.35 7.79
CA LYS A 86 9.09 13.71 7.94
C LYS A 86 8.77 14.38 6.62
N ALA A 87 9.32 13.89 5.52
CA ALA A 87 9.03 14.38 4.19
C ALA A 87 7.76 13.77 3.57
N PHE A 88 7.08 12.88 4.31
CA PHE A 88 5.85 12.22 3.92
C PHE A 88 4.65 12.78 4.71
N PRO A 89 3.48 13.00 4.08
CA PRO A 89 2.32 13.59 4.75
C PRO A 89 1.68 12.67 5.80
N ILE A 90 1.89 11.35 5.72
CA ILE A 90 1.42 10.37 6.70
C ILE A 90 2.54 10.18 7.73
N HIS A 91 2.21 10.31 9.00
CA HIS A 91 3.16 10.04 10.08
C HIS A 91 3.38 8.54 10.18
N ILE A 92 4.67 8.19 10.11
CA ILE A 92 5.18 6.83 10.14
C ILE A 92 6.32 6.88 11.14
N GLU A 93 6.29 6.00 12.12
CA GLU A 93 7.34 5.91 13.11
C GLU A 93 8.58 5.28 12.48
N VAL A 94 9.75 5.85 12.79
CA VAL A 94 11.02 5.29 12.34
C VAL A 94 11.31 4.05 13.17
N ARG A 95 11.04 2.88 12.61
CA ARG A 95 11.36 1.59 13.23
C ARG A 95 12.09 0.69 12.26
N LYS A 96 13.08 -0.05 12.78
CA LYS A 96 13.68 -1.17 12.06
C LYS A 96 12.82 -2.40 12.30
N CYS A 97 12.35 -3.02 11.22
CA CYS A 97 11.64 -4.29 11.28
C CYS A 97 12.65 -5.41 11.00
N ASP A 98 12.89 -6.28 11.98
CA ASP A 98 13.82 -7.40 11.82
C ASP A 98 13.13 -8.53 11.06
N LEU A 99 13.14 -8.43 9.73
CA LEU A 99 12.51 -9.40 8.84
C LEU A 99 13.38 -10.65 8.65
N LYS A 100 12.75 -11.82 8.69
CA LYS A 100 13.40 -13.11 8.43
C LYS A 100 13.05 -13.64 7.05
N PRO A 101 14.00 -14.19 6.28
CA PRO A 101 13.68 -14.86 5.03
C PRO A 101 12.81 -16.12 5.30
N PRO A 102 11.93 -16.54 4.37
CA PRO A 102 11.69 -15.94 3.05
C PRO A 102 10.86 -14.65 3.11
N PHE A 103 11.23 -13.67 2.28
CA PHE A 103 10.53 -12.40 2.20
C PHE A 103 9.31 -12.48 1.27
N LEU A 104 8.28 -11.73 1.63
CA LEU A 104 7.04 -11.58 0.89
C LEU A 104 6.77 -10.10 0.65
N TYR A 105 5.97 -9.79 -0.36
CA TYR A 105 5.48 -8.44 -0.58
C TYR A 105 3.97 -8.38 -0.38
N LEU A 106 3.53 -7.40 0.39
CA LEU A 106 2.13 -7.09 0.62
C LEU A 106 1.80 -5.77 -0.06
N MET A 107 0.69 -5.76 -0.78
CA MET A 107 0.05 -4.56 -1.24
C MET A 107 -1.14 -4.29 -0.34
N VAL A 108 -1.13 -3.14 0.32
CA VAL A 108 -2.21 -2.68 1.17
C VAL A 108 -2.92 -1.53 0.47
N ARG A 109 -4.22 -1.67 0.27
CA ARG A 109 -5.08 -0.63 -0.33
C ARG A 109 -5.98 -0.05 0.73
N THR A 110 -5.97 1.27 0.85
CA THR A 110 -6.81 2.00 1.79
C THR A 110 -7.68 3.03 1.08
N LEU A 111 -8.76 3.43 1.76
CA LEU A 111 -9.62 4.51 1.31
C LEU A 111 -8.92 5.85 1.55
N LEU A 112 -8.75 6.65 0.49
CA LEU A 112 -8.13 7.98 0.57
C LEU A 112 -9.15 9.11 0.40
N ASP A 113 -10.12 8.95 -0.51
CA ASP A 113 -10.97 10.06 -0.95
C ASP A 113 -12.01 10.50 0.07
N ASN A 114 -12.56 9.55 0.81
CA ASN A 114 -13.65 9.78 1.76
C ASN A 114 -13.21 9.31 3.15
N TYR A 115 -13.51 10.13 4.15
CA TYR A 115 -13.41 9.76 5.55
C TYR A 115 -14.80 9.69 6.15
N THR A 116 -15.14 8.52 6.67
CA THR A 116 -16.30 8.30 7.52
C THR A 116 -15.78 7.88 8.87
N ARG A 117 -16.18 8.61 9.92
CA ARG A 117 -15.84 8.21 11.29
C ARG A 117 -16.44 6.83 11.54
N HIS A 118 -15.61 5.90 11.95
CA HIS A 118 -16.00 4.54 12.27
C HIS A 118 -15.10 4.02 13.39
N ASP A 119 -15.56 2.99 14.09
CA ASP A 119 -14.77 2.38 15.16
C ASP A 119 -13.88 1.30 14.55
N SER A 120 -12.59 1.61 14.43
CA SER A 120 -11.55 0.70 13.95
C SER A 120 -10.32 0.78 14.85
N GLU A 121 -9.59 -0.32 14.93
CA GLU A 121 -8.30 -0.35 15.59
C GLU A 121 -7.24 0.26 14.67
N ILE A 122 -6.58 1.32 15.15
CA ILE A 122 -5.49 1.94 14.39
C ILE A 122 -4.22 1.11 14.59
N ILE A 123 -3.70 0.59 13.49
CA ILE A 123 -2.44 -0.12 13.45
C ILE A 123 -1.38 0.70 12.72
N GLN A 124 -0.13 0.55 13.15
CA GLN A 124 1.03 1.15 12.50
C GLN A 124 1.58 0.16 11.47
N ILE A 125 1.44 0.46 10.18
CA ILE A 125 1.81 -0.49 9.12
C ILE A 125 3.31 -0.84 9.13
N GLU A 126 4.14 0.10 9.57
CA GLU A 126 5.59 -0.07 9.78
C GLU A 126 5.94 -1.17 10.80
N HIS A 127 5.00 -1.60 11.65
CA HIS A 127 5.20 -2.73 12.56
C HIS A 127 5.10 -4.09 11.89
N PHE A 128 4.57 -4.15 10.67
CA PHE A 128 4.37 -5.39 9.94
C PHE A 128 5.34 -5.57 8.77
N GLY A 129 6.24 -4.61 8.53
CA GLY A 129 7.28 -4.75 7.51
C GLY A 129 8.02 -3.47 7.14
N GLU A 130 8.90 -3.60 6.14
CA GLU A 130 9.65 -2.50 5.55
C GLU A 130 8.82 -1.83 4.43
N LEU A 131 8.65 -0.52 4.52
CA LEU A 131 7.96 0.27 3.50
C LEU A 131 8.81 0.38 2.23
N VAL A 132 8.29 -0.13 1.11
CA VAL A 132 9.01 -0.17 -0.16
C VAL A 132 8.60 1.00 -1.04
N ALA A 133 7.32 1.04 -1.41
CA ALA A 133 6.80 2.03 -2.35
C ALA A 133 5.34 2.36 -2.08
N TRP A 134 4.88 3.50 -2.58
CA TRP A 134 3.50 3.94 -2.44
C TRP A 134 2.96 4.53 -3.74
N LYS A 135 1.63 4.61 -3.79
CA LYS A 135 0.86 5.20 -4.88
C LYS A 135 -0.40 5.87 -4.33
N GLY A 136 -0.60 7.14 -4.64
CA GLY A 136 -1.73 7.93 -4.14
C GLY A 136 -2.58 8.45 -5.29
N THR A 137 -3.55 7.65 -5.75
CA THR A 137 -4.51 8.06 -6.79
C THR A 137 -5.88 8.31 -6.15
N SER A 138 -6.93 7.57 -6.51
CA SER A 138 -8.21 7.59 -5.75
C SER A 138 -8.15 6.74 -4.48
N LYS A 139 -7.28 5.72 -4.49
CA LYS A 139 -6.91 4.92 -3.33
C LYS A 139 -5.47 5.22 -2.96
N PHE A 140 -5.18 5.05 -1.69
CA PHE A 140 -3.81 5.03 -1.21
C PHE A 140 -3.35 3.58 -1.17
N GLU A 141 -2.30 3.27 -1.92
CA GLU A 141 -1.73 1.93 -2.02
C GLU A 141 -0.31 1.97 -1.47
N VAL A 142 0.01 1.02 -0.59
CA VAL A 142 1.33 0.86 0.02
C VAL A 142 1.84 -0.53 -0.28
N LEU A 143 3.11 -0.59 -0.68
CA LEU A 143 3.84 -1.82 -0.87
C LEU A 143 4.78 -2.02 0.30
N LEU A 144 4.59 -3.11 1.02
CA LEU A 144 5.32 -3.50 2.21
C LEU A 144 6.10 -4.78 1.91
N LYS A 145 7.38 -4.81 2.27
CA LYS A 145 8.16 -6.04 2.32
C LYS A 145 8.05 -6.61 3.72
N THR A 146 7.71 -7.88 3.83
CA THR A 146 7.42 -8.53 5.12
C THR A 146 7.97 -9.96 5.14
N ASP A 147 7.76 -10.66 6.25
CA ASP A 147 7.95 -12.09 6.37
C ASP A 147 6.65 -12.79 6.82
N LEU A 148 6.69 -14.11 6.92
CA LEU A 148 5.52 -14.90 7.32
C LEU A 148 5.07 -14.60 8.76
N GLU A 149 5.99 -14.25 9.67
CA GLU A 149 5.68 -13.99 11.07
C GLU A 149 4.87 -12.69 11.22
N HIS A 150 5.32 -11.61 10.59
CA HIS A 150 4.65 -10.33 10.59
C HIS A 150 3.35 -10.37 9.77
N LEU A 151 3.33 -11.11 8.66
CA LEU A 151 2.08 -11.38 7.93
C LEU A 151 1.05 -12.07 8.82
N THR A 152 1.45 -13.10 9.57
CA THR A 152 0.54 -13.81 10.48
C THR A 152 -0.04 -12.87 11.53
N LYS A 153 0.78 -11.97 12.10
CA LYS A 153 0.32 -10.94 13.06
C LYS A 153 -0.71 -10.01 12.41
N LEU A 154 -0.45 -9.53 11.19
CA LEU A 154 -1.39 -8.67 10.46
C LEU A 154 -2.73 -9.35 10.19
N VAL A 155 -2.69 -10.62 9.74
CA VAL A 155 -3.90 -11.42 9.52
C VAL A 155 -4.67 -11.62 10.82
N HIS A 156 -3.96 -11.79 11.94
CA HIS A 156 -4.59 -11.92 13.25
C HIS A 156 -5.27 -10.61 13.70
N CYS A 157 -4.65 -9.45 13.47
CA CYS A 157 -5.29 -8.15 13.71
C CYS A 157 -6.58 -8.02 12.88
N PHE A 158 -6.51 -8.32 11.58
CA PHE A 158 -7.68 -8.27 10.67
C PHE A 158 -8.78 -9.28 11.06
N TRP A 159 -8.43 -10.41 11.66
CA TRP A 159 -9.40 -11.36 12.18
C TRP A 159 -10.21 -10.73 13.32
N ASN A 160 -9.51 -10.15 14.30
CA ASN A 160 -10.10 -9.71 15.56
C ASN A 160 -10.94 -8.43 15.41
N SER A 161 -10.51 -7.49 14.58
CA SER A 161 -11.10 -6.15 14.48
C SER A 161 -11.05 -5.62 13.03
N THR A 162 -11.86 -4.61 12.75
CA THR A 162 -11.63 -3.72 11.60
C THR A 162 -10.39 -2.89 11.88
N ILE A 163 -9.53 -2.74 10.87
CA ILE A 163 -8.23 -2.09 11.02
C ILE A 163 -8.13 -0.86 10.14
N ASP A 164 -7.56 0.18 10.72
CA ASP A 164 -7.15 1.39 10.04
C ASP A 164 -5.64 1.54 10.10
N ILE A 165 -5.05 2.12 9.07
CA ILE A 165 -3.60 2.32 9.03
C ILE A 165 -3.24 3.76 9.36
N ASN A 166 -2.42 3.92 10.38
CA ASN A 166 -1.81 5.18 10.84
C ASN A 166 -2.83 6.32 11.04
N HIS A 167 -3.23 7.03 9.98
CA HIS A 167 -4.12 8.20 10.04
C HIS A 167 -5.54 7.79 9.70
N ASP A 168 -6.13 6.85 10.43
CA ASP A 168 -7.50 6.34 10.17
C ASP A 168 -7.74 5.94 8.70
N LEU A 169 -6.70 5.44 8.01
CA LEU A 169 -6.82 4.99 6.64
C LEU A 169 -7.46 3.60 6.63
N GLU A 170 -8.77 3.56 6.43
CA GLU A 170 -9.56 2.32 6.37
C GLU A 170 -8.94 1.34 5.36
N VAL A 171 -8.58 0.15 5.85
CA VAL A 171 -8.02 -0.92 5.02
C VAL A 171 -9.13 -1.59 4.24
N LEU A 172 -9.10 -1.44 2.92
CA LEU A 172 -10.06 -2.06 2.01
C LEU A 172 -9.62 -3.48 1.64
N GLU A 173 -8.31 -3.66 1.46
CA GLU A 173 -7.72 -4.88 0.92
C GLU A 173 -6.24 -4.99 1.29
N VAL A 174 -5.80 -6.18 1.66
CA VAL A 174 -4.40 -6.57 1.78
C VAL A 174 -4.17 -7.80 0.92
N GLU A 175 -3.22 -7.73 0.00
CA GLU A 175 -2.92 -8.85 -0.89
C GLU A 175 -1.41 -9.15 -0.90
N THR A 176 -1.03 -10.44 -0.85
CA THR A 176 0.34 -10.83 -1.17
C THR A 176 0.58 -10.80 -2.67
N VAL A 177 1.58 -10.06 -3.12
CA VAL A 177 1.86 -9.85 -4.54
C VAL A 177 3.29 -10.23 -4.92
N ASN A 178 3.52 -10.42 -6.21
CA ASN A 178 4.85 -10.40 -6.79
C ASN A 178 5.14 -9.00 -7.34
N ILE A 179 6.40 -8.61 -7.35
CA ILE A 179 6.84 -7.30 -7.82
C ILE A 179 7.58 -7.46 -9.14
N ASP A 180 7.31 -6.54 -10.06
CA ASP A 180 8.09 -6.37 -11.28
C ASP A 180 8.59 -4.92 -11.42
N GLY A 181 9.84 -4.77 -11.85
CA GLY A 181 10.52 -3.48 -11.97
C GLY A 181 10.93 -2.84 -10.64
N ASN A 182 11.30 -1.55 -10.72
CA ASN A 182 11.74 -0.74 -9.59
C ASN A 182 10.86 0.50 -9.45
N ALA A 183 10.58 0.91 -8.21
CA ALA A 183 9.85 2.15 -7.96
C ALA A 183 10.74 3.39 -8.19
N ASN A 184 10.11 4.49 -8.56
CA ASN A 184 10.81 5.72 -8.92
C ASN A 184 11.37 6.43 -7.68
N LYS A 185 12.64 6.86 -7.77
CA LYS A 185 13.29 7.71 -6.77
C LYS A 185 13.01 9.17 -7.06
N ILE A 186 12.67 9.91 -6.01
CA ILE A 186 12.19 11.28 -6.13
C ILE A 186 12.79 12.14 -5.03
N LYS A 187 12.81 13.46 -5.25
CA LYS A 187 13.24 14.41 -4.22
C LYS A 187 12.03 14.93 -3.48
N TYR A 188 11.96 14.61 -2.19
CA TYR A 188 10.95 15.15 -1.29
C TYR A 188 11.42 16.52 -0.78
N THR A 189 10.67 17.57 -1.11
CA THR A 189 11.06 18.97 -0.79
C THR A 189 10.29 19.54 0.41
N ARG A 190 9.05 19.08 0.63
CA ARG A 190 8.22 19.52 1.75
C ARG A 190 8.53 18.69 2.99
N LYS A 191 8.55 19.35 4.14
CA LYS A 191 8.58 18.71 5.46
C LYS A 191 7.22 18.91 6.13
N TYR A 192 6.72 17.86 6.75
CA TYR A 192 5.48 17.88 7.52
C TYR A 192 5.83 17.83 9.01
N SER A 193 5.24 18.72 9.80
CA SER A 193 5.39 18.66 11.24
C SER A 193 4.45 17.60 11.84
N ILE A 194 4.86 16.97 12.93
CA ILE A 194 4.06 15.94 13.62
C ILE A 194 2.65 16.48 13.95
N GLY A 195 2.56 17.73 14.40
CA GLY A 195 1.29 18.37 14.74
C GLY A 195 0.38 18.63 13.53
N GLU A 196 0.92 18.89 12.34
CA GLU A 196 0.11 18.98 11.12
C GLU A 196 -0.40 17.61 10.70
N THR A 197 0.45 16.61 10.82
CA THR A 197 0.14 15.25 10.39
C THR A 197 -0.93 14.59 11.28
N ILE A 198 -0.84 14.74 12.60
CA ILE A 198 -1.84 14.22 13.56
C ILE A 198 -3.19 14.94 13.42
N LYS A 199 -3.21 16.23 13.02
CA LYS A 199 -4.47 16.99 12.87
C LYS A 199 -5.39 16.46 11.77
N TYR A 200 -4.85 15.68 10.82
CA TYR A 200 -5.61 15.22 9.67
C TYR A 200 -6.67 14.16 9.97
N SER A 201 -6.55 13.42 11.08
CA SER A 201 -7.49 12.35 11.47
C SER A 201 -8.76 12.84 12.19
N HIS A 202 -8.85 14.12 12.58
CA HIS A 202 -9.92 14.57 13.47
C HIS A 202 -11.15 15.17 12.77
N SER A 203 -11.06 15.59 11.51
CA SER A 203 -12.22 16.21 10.82
C SER A 203 -12.26 15.95 9.31
N PRO A 204 -13.46 15.83 8.70
CA PRO A 204 -13.61 15.66 7.26
C PRO A 204 -12.98 16.79 6.42
N VAL A 205 -12.93 18.01 6.97
CA VAL A 205 -12.31 19.17 6.29
C VAL A 205 -10.80 19.00 6.23
N HIS A 206 -10.18 18.57 7.32
CA HIS A 206 -8.75 18.27 7.36
C HIS A 206 -8.41 17.05 6.51
N TRP A 207 -9.29 16.03 6.47
CA TRP A 207 -9.13 14.86 5.61
C TRP A 207 -9.04 15.22 4.13
N LYS A 208 -9.96 16.06 3.63
CA LYS A 208 -9.94 16.49 2.22
C LYS A 208 -8.63 17.17 1.84
N LYS A 209 -8.13 18.04 2.72
CA LYS A 209 -6.83 18.70 2.53
C LYS A 209 -5.69 17.69 2.53
N PHE A 210 -5.71 16.72 3.44
CA PHE A 210 -4.74 15.63 3.50
C PHE A 210 -4.74 14.78 2.22
N ALA A 211 -5.91 14.32 1.78
CA ALA A 211 -6.06 13.53 0.56
C ALA A 211 -5.56 14.30 -0.67
N GLN A 212 -5.84 15.61 -0.73
CA GLN A 212 -5.32 16.48 -1.77
C GLN A 212 -3.79 16.62 -1.70
N ASP A 213 -3.21 16.83 -0.52
CA ASP A 213 -1.76 16.90 -0.33
C ASP A 213 -1.05 15.60 -0.79
N VAL A 214 -1.61 14.42 -0.48
CA VAL A 214 -1.09 13.11 -0.93
C VAL A 214 -1.17 12.98 -2.46
N LYS A 215 -2.30 13.35 -3.07
CA LYS A 215 -2.49 13.29 -4.52
C LYS A 215 -1.59 14.28 -5.26
N GLU A 216 -1.48 15.51 -4.78
CA GLU A 216 -0.60 16.52 -5.35
C GLU A 216 0.86 16.10 -5.28
N LEU A 217 1.27 15.50 -4.16
CA LEU A 217 2.60 14.90 -4.04
C LEU A 217 2.78 13.86 -5.14
N TYR A 218 1.87 12.88 -5.25
CA TYR A 218 1.93 11.84 -6.28
C TYR A 218 2.01 12.41 -7.72
N LEU A 219 1.20 13.44 -8.03
CA LEU A 219 1.15 14.08 -9.35
C LEU A 219 2.40 14.89 -9.69
N LYS A 220 2.83 15.80 -8.81
CA LYS A 220 4.05 16.63 -8.99
C LYS A 220 5.27 15.78 -9.25
N ILE A 221 5.31 14.61 -8.63
CA ILE A 221 6.38 13.65 -8.78
C ILE A 221 6.30 12.90 -10.11
N ARG A 222 5.10 12.45 -10.52
CA ARG A 222 4.90 11.75 -11.80
C ARG A 222 5.29 12.61 -13.00
N GLU A 223 4.99 13.91 -12.94
CA GLU A 223 5.35 14.87 -13.99
C GLU A 223 6.86 15.11 -14.11
N ASN A 224 7.59 15.07 -12.98
CA ASN A 224 9.06 15.20 -12.98
C ASN A 224 9.78 13.94 -13.49
N SER A 225 9.17 12.75 -13.37
CA SER A 225 9.72 11.49 -13.87
C SER A 225 9.46 11.23 -15.36
N ASN A 226 8.51 11.94 -15.97
CA ASN A 226 8.26 11.85 -17.42
C ASN A 226 9.07 12.94 -18.12
N PRO A 227 10.09 12.61 -18.95
CA PRO A 227 10.70 13.62 -19.79
C PRO A 227 9.61 14.20 -20.68
N LYS A 228 9.36 15.51 -20.59
CA LYS A 228 8.49 16.22 -21.52
C LYS A 228 8.95 15.88 -22.94
N ILE A 229 8.18 15.07 -23.66
CA ILE A 229 8.38 14.87 -25.09
C ILE A 229 8.13 16.25 -25.70
N LYS A 230 9.21 16.99 -25.98
CA LYS A 230 9.14 18.16 -26.84
C LYS A 230 8.84 17.62 -28.22
N ILE A 231 7.58 17.67 -28.61
CA ILE A 231 7.21 17.57 -30.02
C ILE A 231 7.75 18.86 -30.64
N GLU A 232 8.92 18.79 -31.25
CA GLU A 232 9.37 19.85 -32.15
C GLU A 232 8.37 19.89 -33.31
N ASN A 233 7.45 20.85 -33.25
CA ASN A 233 6.64 21.20 -34.40
C ASN A 233 7.60 21.60 -35.52
N GLY A 234 7.75 20.73 -36.51
CA GLY A 234 8.39 21.05 -37.77
C GLY A 234 7.71 22.26 -38.38
N SER A 235 8.37 23.41 -38.28
CA SER A 235 8.03 24.55 -39.12
C SER A 235 8.39 24.17 -40.55
N SER A 236 7.36 24.01 -41.37
CA SER A 236 7.49 23.93 -42.82
C SER A 236 8.11 25.25 -43.29
N LYS A 237 9.42 25.25 -43.58
CA LYS A 237 10.01 26.27 -44.43
C LYS A 237 9.48 26.03 -45.84
N LEU A 238 8.57 26.91 -46.23
CA LEU A 238 8.15 27.11 -47.61
C LEU A 238 9.37 27.46 -48.46
N ASP A 239 9.41 26.83 -49.63
CA ASP A 239 10.28 27.13 -50.75
C ASP A 239 10.31 28.63 -51.07
N ASP A 240 11.51 29.19 -51.14
CA ASP A 240 11.80 30.32 -52.03
C ASP A 240 12.83 29.84 -53.04
N GLN A 241 12.33 29.24 -54.12
CA GLN A 241 13.03 29.24 -55.40
C GLN A 241 12.73 30.56 -56.10
N LYS A 242 13.73 31.45 -56.20
CA LYS A 242 13.81 32.42 -57.31
C LYS A 242 15.25 32.60 -57.79
N GLU A 243 15.41 32.24 -59.06
CA GLU A 243 16.25 32.86 -60.11
C GLU A 243 17.78 32.75 -59.99
N PHE A 244 18.44 31.97 -60.87
CA PHE A 244 18.93 32.38 -62.22
C PHE A 244 19.90 33.57 -62.10
N LEU A 245 21.19 33.56 -62.48
CA LEU A 245 21.81 33.17 -63.76
C LEU A 245 23.36 33.18 -63.63
N TYR A 246 24.04 32.31 -64.40
CA TYR A 246 25.30 32.50 -65.16
C TYR A 246 26.55 33.06 -64.45
N THR A 247 27.72 32.41 -64.46
CA THR A 247 28.73 32.22 -65.53
C THR A 247 29.96 31.64 -64.77
N LYS A 248 30.86 30.78 -65.25
CA LYS A 248 31.52 30.59 -66.53
C LYS A 248 32.24 29.24 -66.48
#